data_AF-I3YVY0-F1
#
_entry.id   AF-I3YVY0-F1
#
_cell.length_a   1.000
_cell.length_b   1.000
_cell.length_c   1.000
_cell.angle_alpha   90.00
_cell.angle_beta   90.00
_cell.angle_gamma   90.00
#
_symmetry.space_group_name_H-M   'P 1'
#
loop_
_entity.id
_entity.type
_entity.pdbx_description
1 polymer ?
#
loop_
_entity_poly.entity_id
_entity_poly.type
_entity_poly.pdbx_seq_one_letter_code
_entity_poly.pdbx_strand_id
1 'polypeptide(L)'
;MMKQLLFFSILSILCLTISAQERTTLSFIVFTGNGDGTTWHDPNNWNPPQVPNNYFNATIPTGMTVTNEGTVIFINGTINGGGTLINNSVFSFSGVAALSRGTSNISIINNATLLSEVPNNPTVISGGTTITNTATGTITFDGLGMNSDSIDDKIINNGGVIRSITSFSLSVLTIIENNNGTISVENGNLDFHTGLSPSANTLNGGTYNVVAGSKLTLGNFTLGGTFSGQVDGAFGLQGYNFIIDGTLINEIGGNGLTFYFGNISGGGTLINNSKFNVTNDGGGLGKTIENLEIINNGEFNSVLSANNTSWNLWNGSHIINEAAGVLNLGLGFNGNTGAETLENYGTVVTTNNVGLGVNFINSGLFNYGSHNFSFAIGSVLVNNTIDGTFLGTGTLNLNIVQPLINNGIFKSGPGANKMFIYNGYRQDGDARLVVDINGNTPETEYDIIQADNGGSFDMNGTIVVDLGFAPVLEDEFTVLYSVNRAVVCNLPATVTAYYDSHVYTFDVICGGNSVTLKVSNIVLGTEENSLSNVKLFPNPTNGNFTLEMGREYTDVTVQIYNMLGQLISSEKYASAKTITQEIDASTGIYFVKVNTAKEGSNTFRIIKQ
;
A
#
# COMPACT_ATOMS: atom_id res chain seq x y z
N MET A 1 -86.69 -6.05 50.58
CA MET A 1 -86.35 -5.53 49.24
C MET A 1 -85.41 -6.53 48.60
N MET A 2 -85.98 -7.43 47.80
CA MET A 2 -85.42 -8.75 47.52
C MET A 2 -85.67 -9.06 46.05
N LYS A 3 -84.67 -9.66 45.38
CA LYS A 3 -84.73 -10.35 44.09
C LYS A 3 -84.94 -9.49 42.84
N GLN A 4 -83.83 -9.14 42.19
CA GLN A 4 -83.67 -9.06 40.71
C GLN A 4 -82.22 -8.68 40.39
N LEU A 5 -81.29 -9.64 40.37
CA LEU A 5 -79.95 -9.51 39.73
C LEU A 5 -79.13 -10.79 39.91
N LEU A 6 -79.63 -11.94 39.43
CA LEU A 6 -78.83 -13.17 39.40
C LEU A 6 -79.43 -14.23 38.47
N PHE A 7 -79.70 -13.90 37.20
CA PHE A 7 -80.07 -14.93 36.20
C PHE A 7 -79.84 -14.47 34.74
N PHE A 8 -78.72 -13.80 34.46
CA PHE A 8 -78.32 -13.46 33.08
C PHE A 8 -76.85 -13.73 32.75
N SER A 9 -76.17 -14.60 33.50
CA SER A 9 -74.73 -14.89 33.30
C SER A 9 -74.37 -16.37 33.07
N ILE A 10 -75.34 -17.26 32.78
CA ILE A 10 -75.07 -18.71 32.66
C ILE A 10 -75.32 -19.26 31.23
N LEU A 11 -75.60 -18.42 30.22
CA LEU A 11 -75.84 -18.90 28.84
C LEU A 11 -74.98 -18.22 27.77
N SER A 12 -73.70 -18.00 28.07
CA SER A 12 -72.69 -17.57 27.08
C SER A 12 -71.34 -18.30 27.21
N ILE A 13 -71.29 -19.43 27.95
CA ILE A 13 -70.08 -20.26 28.15
C ILE A 13 -70.10 -21.51 27.24
N LEU A 14 -70.78 -21.48 26.08
CA LEU A 14 -70.73 -22.54 25.08
C LEU A 14 -70.62 -21.97 23.66
N CYS A 15 -69.55 -21.21 23.40
CA CYS A 15 -69.02 -20.99 22.04
C CYS A 15 -67.63 -20.34 22.08
N LEU A 16 -66.73 -20.91 22.88
CA LEU A 16 -65.30 -20.75 22.66
C LEU A 16 -64.80 -22.11 22.19
N THR A 17 -64.81 -22.32 20.88
CA THR A 17 -63.78 -23.16 20.27
C THR A 17 -62.46 -22.59 20.74
N ILE A 18 -61.82 -23.29 21.65
CA ILE A 18 -60.40 -23.16 21.92
C ILE A 18 -59.73 -23.41 20.57
N SER A 19 -59.44 -22.36 19.82
CA SER A 19 -58.24 -22.37 18.99
C SER A 19 -57.11 -22.40 20.00
N ALA A 20 -56.71 -23.61 20.40
CA ALA A 20 -55.43 -23.80 21.03
C ALA A 20 -54.44 -23.19 20.05
N GLN A 21 -53.91 -22.03 20.41
CA GLN A 21 -52.72 -21.50 19.80
C GLN A 21 -51.68 -22.59 20.05
N GLU A 22 -51.40 -23.41 19.03
CA GLU A 22 -50.28 -24.34 19.04
C GLU A 22 -49.03 -23.50 19.23
N ARG A 23 -48.66 -23.30 20.49
CA ARG A 23 -47.35 -22.86 20.89
C ARG A 23 -46.45 -24.06 20.57
N THR A 24 -45.96 -24.12 19.33
CA THR A 24 -45.06 -25.15 18.83
C THR A 24 -43.87 -25.26 19.77
N THR A 25 -43.89 -26.21 20.70
CA THR A 25 -42.72 -26.60 21.47
C THR A 25 -41.75 -27.24 20.49
N LEU A 26 -40.61 -26.59 20.24
CA LEU A 26 -39.51 -27.16 19.46
C LEU A 26 -39.24 -28.58 19.99
N SER A 27 -39.38 -29.59 19.14
CA SER A 27 -39.10 -30.96 19.56
C SER A 27 -37.60 -31.19 19.52
N PHE A 28 -37.08 -31.90 20.54
CA PHE A 28 -35.65 -32.23 20.64
C PHE A 28 -35.42 -33.60 20.00
N ILE A 29 -34.46 -33.68 19.10
CA ILE A 29 -34.05 -34.92 18.44
C ILE A 29 -32.56 -35.14 18.74
N VAL A 30 -32.22 -36.31 19.26
CA VAL A 30 -30.85 -36.65 19.68
C VAL A 30 -30.24 -37.67 18.73
N PHE A 31 -29.02 -37.43 18.27
CA PHE A 31 -28.25 -38.40 17.49
C PHE A 31 -27.82 -39.55 18.40
N THR A 32 -28.18 -40.77 18.00
CA THR A 32 -27.83 -42.01 18.72
C THR A 32 -26.86 -42.88 17.94
N GLY A 33 -26.82 -42.76 16.60
CA GLY A 33 -26.03 -43.65 15.74
C GLY A 33 -26.57 -45.09 15.68
N ASN A 34 -27.83 -45.33 16.04
CA ASN A 34 -28.42 -46.67 16.05
C ASN A 34 -28.77 -47.24 14.66
N GLY A 35 -28.81 -46.40 13.62
CA GLY A 35 -29.03 -46.80 12.23
C GLY A 35 -27.73 -47.24 11.57
N ASP A 36 -27.30 -46.53 10.52
CA ASP A 36 -26.00 -46.75 9.87
C ASP A 36 -24.78 -46.22 10.67
N GLY A 37 -25.03 -45.55 11.79
CA GLY A 37 -24.00 -45.09 12.73
C GLY A 37 -23.43 -43.71 12.47
N THR A 38 -23.60 -43.13 11.29
CA THR A 38 -22.89 -41.88 10.94
C THR A 38 -23.68 -40.89 10.09
N THR A 39 -24.68 -41.31 9.31
CA THR A 39 -25.32 -40.43 8.32
C THR A 39 -26.42 -39.57 8.93
N TRP A 40 -26.45 -38.27 8.60
CA TRP A 40 -27.52 -37.35 9.01
C TRP A 40 -28.90 -37.79 8.50
N HIS A 41 -28.95 -38.31 7.27
CA HIS A 41 -30.18 -38.62 6.54
C HIS A 41 -30.79 -39.99 6.85
N ASP A 42 -30.20 -40.80 7.72
CA ASP A 42 -30.84 -42.02 8.21
C ASP A 42 -31.71 -41.70 9.43
N PRO A 43 -33.06 -41.80 9.34
CA PRO A 43 -33.93 -41.51 10.47
C PRO A 43 -33.67 -42.41 11.70
N ASN A 44 -33.12 -43.61 11.51
CA ASN A 44 -32.82 -44.53 12.61
C ASN A 44 -31.59 -44.10 13.44
N ASN A 45 -30.78 -43.18 12.93
CA ASN A 45 -29.68 -42.58 13.70
C ASN A 45 -30.15 -41.56 14.72
N TRP A 46 -31.44 -41.21 14.74
CA TRP A 46 -32.01 -40.16 15.58
C TRP A 46 -33.04 -40.73 16.55
N ASN A 47 -33.19 -40.08 17.70
CA ASN A 47 -34.23 -40.40 18.69
C ASN A 47 -35.04 -39.14 19.02
N PRO A 48 -36.37 -39.14 18.76
CA PRO A 48 -37.13 -40.22 18.11
C PRO A 48 -36.69 -40.45 16.65
N PRO A 49 -36.98 -41.62 16.03
CA PRO A 49 -36.53 -41.96 14.67
C PRO A 49 -37.12 -41.05 13.59
N GLN A 50 -36.43 -39.97 13.29
CA GLN A 50 -36.76 -38.99 12.26
C GLN A 50 -35.52 -38.14 11.94
N VAL A 51 -35.32 -37.81 10.66
CA VAL A 51 -34.25 -36.90 10.24
C VAL A 51 -34.61 -35.49 10.73
N PRO A 52 -33.73 -34.81 11.50
CA PRO A 52 -33.96 -33.44 11.90
C PRO A 52 -34.11 -32.57 10.64
N ASN A 53 -35.27 -31.95 10.53
CA ASN A 53 -35.63 -31.02 9.47
C ASN A 53 -36.21 -29.72 10.08
N ASN A 54 -36.71 -28.83 9.23
CA ASN A 54 -37.31 -27.55 9.62
C ASN A 54 -38.09 -27.66 10.95
N TYR A 55 -37.70 -26.90 11.99
CA TYR A 55 -38.36 -26.80 13.30
C TYR A 55 -37.91 -27.74 14.45
N PHE A 56 -36.78 -28.45 14.34
CA PHE A 56 -36.25 -29.27 15.44
C PHE A 56 -34.95 -28.73 16.03
N ASN A 57 -34.75 -28.96 17.34
CA ASN A 57 -33.43 -28.87 17.95
C ASN A 57 -32.72 -30.22 17.76
N ALA A 58 -31.57 -30.21 17.12
CA ALA A 58 -30.76 -31.39 16.89
C ALA A 58 -29.59 -31.44 17.89
N THR A 59 -29.50 -32.50 18.68
CA THR A 59 -28.40 -32.72 19.63
C THR A 59 -27.50 -33.83 19.14
N ILE A 60 -26.23 -33.52 18.87
CA ILE A 60 -25.16 -34.47 18.59
C ILE A 60 -24.29 -34.58 19.84
N PRO A 61 -24.41 -35.66 20.63
CA PRO A 61 -23.69 -35.79 21.90
C PRO A 61 -22.16 -35.74 21.75
N THR A 62 -21.47 -35.33 22.82
CA THR A 62 -20.01 -35.30 22.89
C THR A 62 -19.40 -36.64 22.48
N GLY A 63 -18.39 -36.59 21.59
CA GLY A 63 -17.70 -37.76 21.07
C GLY A 63 -18.40 -38.44 19.89
N MET A 64 -19.64 -38.06 19.56
CA MET A 64 -20.33 -38.55 18.37
C MET A 64 -19.99 -37.71 17.15
N THR A 65 -19.97 -38.35 15.98
CA THR A 65 -19.78 -37.69 14.68
C THR A 65 -20.94 -38.05 13.77
N VAL A 66 -21.50 -37.03 13.11
CA VAL A 66 -22.53 -37.19 12.09
C VAL A 66 -22.04 -36.55 10.78
N THR A 67 -22.33 -37.21 9.65
CA THR A 67 -21.93 -36.77 8.32
C THR A 67 -23.15 -36.39 7.50
N ASN A 68 -23.13 -35.21 6.92
CA ASN A 68 -24.10 -34.75 5.93
C ASN A 68 -23.59 -34.98 4.51
N GLU A 69 -24.21 -35.92 3.80
CA GLU A 69 -23.95 -36.25 2.38
C GLU A 69 -25.04 -35.72 1.43
N GLY A 70 -26.02 -34.97 1.94
CA GLY A 70 -27.17 -34.46 1.18
C GLY A 70 -27.53 -33.02 1.52
N THR A 71 -28.64 -32.52 1.01
CA THR A 71 -29.09 -31.17 1.33
C THR A 71 -29.79 -31.14 2.68
N VAL A 72 -29.30 -30.31 3.60
CA VAL A 72 -29.93 -30.03 4.89
C VAL A 72 -30.31 -28.56 4.95
N ILE A 73 -31.55 -28.29 5.35
CA ILE A 73 -32.10 -26.94 5.47
C ILE A 73 -32.68 -26.75 6.87
N PHE A 74 -32.22 -25.73 7.58
CA PHE A 74 -32.69 -25.34 8.91
C PHE A 74 -33.44 -24.01 8.88
N ILE A 75 -34.78 -24.10 8.85
CA ILE A 75 -35.69 -22.94 8.96
C ILE A 75 -35.88 -22.44 10.39
N ASN A 76 -35.73 -23.29 11.40
CA ASN A 76 -35.81 -22.93 12.81
C ASN A 76 -35.16 -24.04 13.65
N GLY A 77 -34.60 -23.68 14.81
CA GLY A 77 -33.98 -24.60 15.76
C GLY A 77 -32.46 -24.44 15.90
N THR A 78 -31.90 -25.17 16.85
CA THR A 78 -30.47 -25.14 17.18
C THR A 78 -29.83 -26.52 17.01
N ILE A 79 -28.61 -26.56 16.50
CA ILE A 79 -27.74 -27.74 16.54
C ILE A 79 -26.81 -27.63 17.74
N ASN A 80 -26.75 -28.64 18.60
CA ASN A 80 -25.94 -28.60 19.81
C ASN A 80 -25.36 -29.96 20.22
N GLY A 81 -24.61 -30.02 21.33
CA GLY A 81 -24.40 -31.28 22.07
C GLY A 81 -22.96 -31.75 22.27
N GLY A 82 -21.96 -30.99 21.80
CA GLY A 82 -20.53 -31.24 21.99
C GLY A 82 -19.90 -32.19 20.96
N GLY A 83 -20.70 -32.77 20.07
CA GLY A 83 -20.22 -33.65 18.99
C GLY A 83 -19.69 -32.92 17.75
N THR A 84 -19.49 -33.68 16.68
CA THR A 84 -18.99 -33.17 15.39
C THR A 84 -19.99 -33.39 14.26
N LEU A 85 -20.24 -32.35 13.46
CA LEU A 85 -20.95 -32.42 12.18
C LEU A 85 -19.95 -32.24 11.04
N ILE A 86 -19.81 -33.25 10.18
CA ILE A 86 -19.05 -33.17 8.93
C ILE A 86 -20.02 -32.86 7.80
N ASN A 87 -19.90 -31.71 7.16
CA ASN A 87 -20.71 -31.34 6.01
C ASN A 87 -19.96 -31.57 4.70
N ASN A 88 -20.36 -32.60 3.95
CA ASN A 88 -19.83 -32.94 2.63
C ASN A 88 -20.76 -32.53 1.48
N SER A 89 -21.87 -31.84 1.78
CA SER A 89 -22.86 -31.39 0.80
C SER A 89 -23.37 -29.98 1.13
N VAL A 90 -24.66 -29.69 0.93
CA VAL A 90 -25.25 -28.38 1.23
C VAL A 90 -25.87 -28.41 2.62
N PHE A 91 -25.40 -27.51 3.48
CA PHE A 91 -26.00 -27.21 4.78
C PHE A 91 -26.44 -25.75 4.81
N SER A 92 -27.74 -25.50 4.91
CA SER A 92 -28.29 -24.14 4.85
C SER A 92 -29.01 -23.77 6.16
N PHE A 93 -28.63 -22.64 6.72
CA PHE A 93 -29.41 -21.90 7.70
C PHE A 93 -30.27 -20.87 6.95
N SER A 94 -31.39 -21.32 6.37
CA SER A 94 -32.30 -20.46 5.59
C SER A 94 -33.66 -20.31 6.26
N GLY A 95 -34.30 -19.14 6.23
CA GLY A 95 -35.71 -19.05 6.63
C GLY A 95 -36.28 -17.63 6.75
N VAL A 96 -37.55 -17.46 6.38
CA VAL A 96 -38.25 -16.16 6.33
C VAL A 96 -38.82 -15.70 7.67
N ALA A 97 -39.02 -16.61 8.64
CA ALA A 97 -39.57 -16.24 9.93
C ALA A 97 -38.50 -15.62 10.85
N ALA A 98 -38.87 -14.62 11.66
CA ALA A 98 -38.02 -13.99 12.68
C ALA A 98 -37.74 -14.92 13.89
N LEU A 99 -37.45 -16.19 13.62
CA LEU A 99 -37.19 -17.24 14.59
C LEU A 99 -35.67 -17.46 14.70
N SER A 100 -35.21 -17.82 15.90
CA SER A 100 -33.79 -18.08 16.17
C SER A 100 -33.34 -19.38 15.51
N ARG A 101 -32.28 -19.31 14.70
CA ARG A 101 -31.55 -20.46 14.17
C ARG A 101 -30.11 -20.36 14.65
N GLY A 102 -29.48 -21.49 14.93
CA GLY A 102 -28.10 -21.42 15.37
C GLY A 102 -27.45 -22.72 15.75
N THR A 103 -26.28 -22.56 16.34
CA THR A 103 -25.41 -23.65 16.78
C THR A 103 -24.91 -23.34 18.18
N SER A 104 -24.85 -24.35 19.04
CA SER A 104 -24.38 -24.18 20.41
C SER A 104 -23.50 -25.36 20.83
N ASN A 105 -22.25 -25.11 21.21
CA ASN A 105 -21.33 -26.15 21.68
C ASN A 105 -21.23 -27.33 20.69
N ILE A 106 -20.86 -27.08 19.44
CA ILE A 106 -20.72 -28.12 18.41
C ILE A 106 -19.49 -27.83 17.55
N SER A 107 -18.84 -28.87 17.01
CA SER A 107 -17.79 -28.71 16.01
C SER A 107 -18.35 -28.99 14.62
N ILE A 108 -18.22 -28.05 13.69
CA ILE A 108 -18.66 -28.19 12.30
C ILE A 108 -17.43 -28.22 11.41
N ILE A 109 -17.27 -29.27 10.61
CA ILE A 109 -16.26 -29.37 9.56
C ILE A 109 -16.98 -29.21 8.23
N ASN A 110 -16.77 -28.09 7.55
CA ASN A 110 -17.38 -27.81 6.26
C ASN A 110 -16.42 -28.14 5.11
N ASN A 111 -16.72 -29.21 4.37
CA ASN A 111 -16.00 -29.64 3.17
C ASN A 111 -16.70 -29.23 1.86
N ALA A 112 -17.91 -28.69 1.94
CA ALA A 112 -18.73 -28.31 0.80
C ALA A 112 -19.43 -26.97 1.07
N THR A 113 -20.75 -26.86 0.97
CA THR A 113 -21.44 -25.56 1.08
C THR A 113 -22.11 -25.39 2.44
N LEU A 114 -21.71 -24.35 3.17
CA LEU A 114 -22.43 -23.82 4.33
C LEU A 114 -23.06 -22.49 3.95
N LEU A 115 -24.38 -22.40 4.00
CA LEU A 115 -25.14 -21.27 3.50
C LEU A 115 -25.87 -20.57 4.65
N SER A 116 -25.69 -19.26 4.78
CA SER A 116 -26.47 -18.41 5.69
C SER A 116 -27.37 -17.49 4.87
N GLU A 117 -28.58 -17.96 4.61
CA GLU A 117 -29.63 -17.28 3.84
C GLU A 117 -30.64 -16.64 4.80
N VAL A 118 -30.33 -15.46 5.34
CA VAL A 118 -31.16 -14.89 6.41
C VAL A 118 -31.51 -13.43 6.20
N PRO A 119 -32.71 -13.12 5.67
CA PRO A 119 -33.11 -11.73 5.42
C PRO A 119 -33.52 -10.97 6.69
N ASN A 120 -33.89 -11.66 7.77
CA ASN A 120 -34.58 -11.03 8.93
C ASN A 120 -33.84 -11.14 10.28
N ASN A 121 -32.96 -12.13 10.51
CA ASN A 121 -32.16 -12.25 11.74
C ASN A 121 -30.87 -13.06 11.47
N PRO A 122 -29.65 -12.66 11.89
CA PRO A 122 -28.44 -13.47 11.72
C PRO A 122 -28.56 -14.90 12.28
N THR A 123 -27.77 -15.84 11.73
CA THR A 123 -27.57 -17.16 12.33
C THR A 123 -26.75 -17.02 13.60
N VAL A 124 -27.28 -17.50 14.73
CA VAL A 124 -26.66 -17.38 16.05
C VAL A 124 -25.62 -18.47 16.26
N ILE A 125 -24.41 -18.08 16.70
CA ILE A 125 -23.34 -19.02 17.05
C ILE A 125 -22.94 -18.83 18.50
N SER A 126 -23.10 -19.85 19.33
CA SER A 126 -22.88 -19.75 20.77
C SER A 126 -22.21 -20.98 21.38
N GLY A 127 -21.89 -20.86 22.67
CA GLY A 127 -21.49 -21.97 23.53
C GLY A 127 -20.19 -22.66 23.12
N GLY A 128 -19.22 -21.94 22.53
CA GLY A 128 -17.96 -22.54 22.06
C GLY A 128 -18.07 -23.33 20.76
N THR A 129 -19.08 -23.04 19.92
CA THR A 129 -19.15 -23.65 18.59
C THR A 129 -17.93 -23.29 17.74
N THR A 130 -17.39 -24.28 17.02
CA THR A 130 -16.32 -24.07 16.03
C THR A 130 -16.78 -24.47 14.64
N ILE A 131 -16.47 -23.66 13.64
CA ILE A 131 -16.69 -23.94 12.21
C ILE A 131 -15.33 -23.96 11.54
N THR A 132 -14.90 -25.13 11.09
CA THR A 132 -13.70 -25.30 10.27
C THR A 132 -14.12 -25.40 8.82
N ASN A 133 -13.91 -24.34 8.05
CA ASN A 133 -14.11 -24.33 6.61
C ASN A 133 -12.83 -24.84 5.93
N THR A 134 -12.87 -26.07 5.43
CA THR A 134 -11.68 -26.70 4.84
C THR A 134 -11.39 -26.11 3.46
N ALA A 135 -10.28 -26.50 2.83
CA ALA A 135 -9.88 -25.97 1.52
C ALA A 135 -10.91 -26.21 0.40
N THR A 136 -11.77 -27.21 0.53
CA THR A 136 -12.88 -27.48 -0.42
C THR A 136 -14.20 -26.83 0.01
N GLY A 137 -14.25 -26.34 1.25
CA GLY A 137 -15.43 -25.72 1.84
C GLY A 137 -15.67 -24.29 1.34
N THR A 138 -16.95 -23.95 1.22
CA THR A 138 -17.44 -22.61 0.95
C THR A 138 -18.47 -22.22 2.00
N ILE A 139 -18.26 -21.09 2.68
CA ILE A 139 -19.26 -20.39 3.48
C ILE A 139 -19.84 -19.26 2.62
N THR A 140 -21.14 -19.26 2.40
CA THR A 140 -21.84 -18.22 1.63
C THR A 140 -22.76 -17.43 2.55
N PHE A 141 -22.58 -16.11 2.57
CA PHE A 141 -23.49 -15.17 3.22
C PHE A 141 -24.42 -14.55 2.18
N ASP A 142 -25.71 -14.88 2.29
CA ASP A 142 -26.80 -14.34 1.49
C ASP A 142 -27.89 -13.78 2.42
N GLY A 143 -27.56 -12.69 3.11
CA GLY A 143 -28.42 -12.10 4.13
C GLY A 143 -27.62 -11.43 5.24
N LEU A 144 -28.09 -11.58 6.48
CA LEU A 144 -27.50 -11.01 7.70
C LEU A 144 -26.37 -11.87 8.31
N GLY A 145 -25.92 -12.91 7.61
CA GLY A 145 -24.72 -13.68 7.96
C GLY A 145 -24.83 -14.46 9.27
N MET A 146 -23.74 -14.47 10.05
CA MET A 146 -23.59 -15.25 11.28
C MET A 146 -23.04 -14.36 12.40
N ASN A 147 -23.68 -14.39 13.56
CA ASN A 147 -23.29 -13.58 14.72
C ASN A 147 -23.16 -14.44 15.96
N SER A 148 -22.19 -14.10 16.81
CA SER A 148 -22.02 -14.72 18.11
C SER A 148 -22.70 -13.95 19.23
N ASP A 149 -23.17 -14.70 20.23
CA ASP A 149 -23.66 -14.17 21.50
C ASP A 149 -22.52 -13.90 22.50
N SER A 150 -21.32 -14.40 22.22
CA SER A 150 -20.13 -14.33 23.08
C SER A 150 -18.99 -13.59 22.38
N ILE A 151 -18.22 -12.82 23.15
CA ILE A 151 -17.03 -12.11 22.66
C ILE A 151 -15.75 -12.97 22.68
N ASP A 152 -15.80 -14.18 23.26
CA ASP A 152 -14.61 -15.01 23.57
C ASP A 152 -14.52 -16.34 22.80
N ASP A 153 -15.49 -16.66 21.94
CA ASP A 153 -15.56 -17.96 21.24
C ASP A 153 -14.90 -17.89 19.85
N LYS A 154 -13.92 -18.76 19.57
CA LYS A 154 -13.36 -18.96 18.22
C LYS A 154 -14.34 -19.70 17.33
N ILE A 155 -14.82 -19.04 16.28
CA ILE A 155 -16.02 -19.55 15.60
C ILE A 155 -15.78 -19.93 14.15
N ILE A 156 -14.97 -19.19 13.38
CA ILE A 156 -14.72 -19.54 11.97
C ILE A 156 -13.22 -19.64 11.70
N ASN A 157 -12.76 -20.85 11.41
CA ASN A 157 -11.42 -21.12 10.89
C ASN A 157 -11.54 -21.34 9.38
N ASN A 158 -11.07 -20.38 8.58
CA ASN A 158 -11.20 -20.42 7.13
C ASN A 158 -9.90 -20.84 6.44
N GLY A 159 -9.91 -22.01 5.81
CA GLY A 159 -8.93 -22.42 4.79
C GLY A 159 -9.52 -22.55 3.39
N GLY A 160 -10.85 -22.42 3.25
CA GLY A 160 -11.59 -22.47 1.99
C GLY A 160 -12.03 -21.09 1.52
N VAL A 161 -13.27 -20.99 1.04
CA VAL A 161 -13.86 -19.73 0.56
C VAL A 161 -14.91 -19.21 1.54
N ILE A 162 -14.81 -17.95 1.94
CA ILE A 162 -15.94 -17.17 2.47
C ILE A 162 -16.37 -16.22 1.36
N ARG A 163 -17.66 -16.18 1.04
CA ARG A 163 -18.19 -15.23 0.05
C ARG A 163 -19.45 -14.54 0.52
N SER A 164 -19.56 -13.25 0.25
CA SER A 164 -20.74 -12.43 0.47
C SER A 164 -21.38 -12.06 -0.86
N ILE A 165 -22.63 -12.46 -1.04
CA ILE A 165 -23.45 -12.15 -2.23
C ILE A 165 -24.64 -11.24 -1.91
N THR A 166 -24.76 -10.81 -0.64
CA THR A 166 -25.83 -9.91 -0.19
C THR A 166 -25.75 -8.53 -0.85
N SER A 167 -26.90 -7.91 -1.14
CA SER A 167 -26.96 -6.58 -1.75
C SER A 167 -26.91 -5.42 -0.74
N PHE A 168 -26.77 -5.71 0.55
CA PHE A 168 -26.77 -4.71 1.62
C PHE A 168 -25.51 -4.85 2.51
N SER A 169 -25.37 -3.96 3.49
CA SER A 169 -24.27 -4.06 4.46
C SER A 169 -24.51 -5.19 5.46
N LEU A 170 -23.61 -6.17 5.45
CA LEU A 170 -23.55 -7.28 6.37
C LEU A 170 -22.44 -7.04 7.40
N SER A 171 -22.80 -6.98 8.68
CA SER A 171 -21.83 -7.05 9.77
C SER A 171 -21.81 -8.47 10.34
N VAL A 172 -20.66 -9.13 10.24
CA VAL A 172 -20.43 -10.45 10.83
C VAL A 172 -19.78 -10.26 12.19
N LEU A 173 -20.52 -10.59 13.24
CA LEU A 173 -20.09 -10.47 14.63
C LEU A 173 -19.59 -11.82 15.16
N THR A 174 -18.59 -12.39 14.49
CA THR A 174 -17.91 -13.62 14.92
C THR A 174 -16.39 -13.48 14.99
N ILE A 175 -15.70 -14.30 15.80
CA ILE A 175 -14.23 -14.41 15.73
C ILE A 175 -13.85 -15.20 14.49
N ILE A 176 -12.90 -14.68 13.72
CA ILE A 176 -12.42 -15.27 12.46
C ILE A 176 -10.91 -15.43 12.46
N GLU A 177 -10.48 -16.62 12.05
CA GLU A 177 -9.11 -16.91 11.66
C GLU A 177 -9.09 -17.28 10.17
N ASN A 178 -8.55 -16.40 9.32
CA ASN A 178 -8.32 -16.73 7.92
C ASN A 178 -6.89 -17.25 7.74
N ASN A 179 -6.76 -18.53 7.38
CA ASN A 179 -5.47 -19.22 7.24
C ASN A 179 -5.25 -19.57 5.76
N ASN A 180 -4.76 -18.60 4.98
CA ASN A 180 -4.63 -18.67 3.52
C ASN A 180 -5.95 -18.95 2.76
N GLY A 181 -7.10 -18.84 3.42
CA GLY A 181 -8.41 -18.91 2.77
C GLY A 181 -8.71 -17.70 1.89
N THR A 182 -9.76 -17.82 1.09
CA THR A 182 -10.29 -16.75 0.25
C THR A 182 -11.46 -16.04 0.93
N ILE A 183 -11.50 -14.72 0.87
CA ILE A 183 -12.65 -13.89 1.23
C ILE A 183 -13.07 -13.08 0.00
N SER A 184 -14.30 -13.28 -0.48
CA SER A 184 -14.84 -12.59 -1.66
C SER A 184 -16.10 -11.80 -1.34
N VAL A 185 -16.14 -10.52 -1.73
CA VAL A 185 -17.32 -9.68 -1.65
C VAL A 185 -17.80 -9.38 -3.06
N GLU A 186 -18.89 -10.03 -3.45
CA GLU A 186 -19.46 -9.98 -4.81
C GLU A 186 -20.62 -8.99 -4.94
N ASN A 187 -21.18 -8.56 -3.80
CA ASN A 187 -22.17 -7.51 -3.73
C ASN A 187 -22.21 -6.93 -2.30
N GLY A 188 -22.74 -5.72 -2.15
CA GLY A 188 -22.93 -5.07 -0.86
C GLY A 188 -21.63 -4.79 -0.12
N ASN A 189 -21.73 -4.69 1.22
CA ASN A 189 -20.58 -4.47 2.10
C ASN A 189 -20.48 -5.62 3.09
N LEU A 190 -19.28 -6.12 3.32
CA LEU A 190 -18.97 -7.11 4.35
C LEU A 190 -18.06 -6.48 5.39
N ASP A 191 -18.56 -6.36 6.61
CA ASP A 191 -17.84 -5.79 7.74
C ASP A 191 -17.58 -6.89 8.78
N PHE A 192 -16.31 -7.21 9.00
CA PHE A 192 -15.90 -8.06 10.12
C PHE A 192 -15.57 -7.17 11.31
N HIS A 193 -16.52 -7.01 12.23
CA HIS A 193 -16.39 -6.09 13.35
C HIS A 193 -16.67 -6.80 14.68
N THR A 194 -15.72 -7.62 15.13
CA THR A 194 -15.81 -8.28 16.45
C THR A 194 -14.73 -7.86 17.41
N GLY A 195 -15.06 -8.05 18.69
CA GLY A 195 -14.11 -8.08 19.79
C GLY A 195 -13.70 -6.68 20.23
N LEU A 196 -14.03 -6.34 21.47
CA LEU A 196 -13.30 -5.29 22.19
C LEU A 196 -11.84 -5.70 22.44
N SER A 197 -11.51 -7.00 22.28
CA SER A 197 -10.14 -7.52 22.35
C SER A 197 -9.56 -7.77 20.94
N PRO A 198 -8.45 -7.11 20.56
CA PRO A 198 -7.81 -7.20 19.24
C PRO A 198 -7.14 -8.55 18.94
N SER A 199 -6.84 -9.36 19.95
CA SER A 199 -6.10 -10.62 19.81
C SER A 199 -6.95 -11.82 19.37
N ALA A 200 -8.24 -11.63 19.13
CA ALA A 200 -9.15 -12.72 18.80
C ALA A 200 -9.22 -13.02 17.30
N ASN A 201 -9.19 -11.99 16.44
CA ASN A 201 -9.28 -12.17 15.00
C ASN A 201 -7.90 -12.18 14.35
N THR A 202 -7.67 -13.12 13.44
CA THR A 202 -6.42 -13.24 12.71
C THR A 202 -6.65 -13.37 11.21
N LEU A 203 -5.87 -12.62 10.43
CA LEU A 203 -5.69 -12.87 9.01
C LEU A 203 -4.24 -13.28 8.79
N ASN A 204 -4.03 -14.58 8.57
CA ASN A 204 -2.73 -15.17 8.28
C ASN A 204 -2.70 -15.57 6.79
N GLY A 205 -2.36 -14.59 5.96
CA GLY A 205 -2.41 -14.67 4.51
C GLY A 205 -3.83 -14.71 3.96
N GLY A 206 -3.94 -14.97 2.66
CA GLY A 206 -5.22 -15.20 1.98
C GLY A 206 -5.36 -14.49 0.65
N THR A 207 -6.46 -14.80 -0.03
CA THR A 207 -6.89 -14.14 -1.27
C THR A 207 -8.14 -13.30 -0.97
N TYR A 208 -8.10 -12.02 -1.28
CA TYR A 208 -9.18 -11.07 -1.01
C TYR A 208 -9.67 -10.49 -2.34
N ASN A 209 -10.94 -10.74 -2.65
CA ASN A 209 -11.57 -10.24 -3.87
C ASN A 209 -12.75 -9.34 -3.53
N VAL A 210 -12.79 -8.13 -4.07
CA VAL A 210 -13.89 -7.19 -3.84
C VAL A 210 -14.27 -6.55 -5.15
N VAL A 211 -15.51 -6.76 -5.59
CA VAL A 211 -16.00 -6.18 -6.86
C VAL A 211 -16.20 -4.68 -6.75
N ALA A 212 -16.22 -3.99 -7.90
CA ALA A 212 -16.50 -2.56 -7.96
C ALA A 212 -17.84 -2.21 -7.29
N GLY A 213 -17.85 -1.18 -6.44
CA GLY A 213 -19.03 -0.74 -5.68
C GLY A 213 -19.26 -1.50 -4.37
N SER A 214 -18.51 -2.58 -4.10
CA SER A 214 -18.54 -3.31 -2.84
C SER A 214 -17.41 -2.93 -1.89
N LYS A 215 -17.57 -3.29 -0.61
CA LYS A 215 -16.57 -3.03 0.43
C LYS A 215 -16.34 -4.24 1.33
N LEU A 216 -15.09 -4.53 1.63
CA LEU A 216 -14.66 -5.36 2.76
C LEU A 216 -14.06 -4.45 3.83
N THR A 217 -14.56 -4.50 5.06
CA THR A 217 -13.98 -3.73 6.18
C THR A 217 -13.61 -4.66 7.32
N LEU A 218 -12.46 -4.39 7.94
CA LEU A 218 -11.99 -5.07 9.14
C LEU A 218 -12.02 -4.14 10.34
N GLY A 219 -12.50 -4.64 11.48
CA GLY A 219 -12.31 -4.07 12.80
C GLY A 219 -10.93 -4.40 13.36
N ASN A 220 -10.84 -4.89 14.59
CA ASN A 220 -9.54 -5.19 15.23
C ASN A 220 -9.02 -6.57 14.82
N PHE A 221 -7.78 -6.65 14.32
CA PHE A 221 -7.17 -7.89 13.81
C PHE A 221 -5.66 -7.96 14.05
N THR A 222 -5.15 -9.17 14.30
CA THR A 222 -3.75 -9.50 14.03
C THR A 222 -3.60 -9.86 12.54
N LEU A 223 -2.64 -9.24 11.85
CA LEU A 223 -2.41 -9.37 10.42
C LEU A 223 -1.01 -9.94 10.17
N GLY A 224 -0.92 -10.95 9.32
CA GLY A 224 0.34 -11.56 8.91
C GLY A 224 0.19 -12.39 7.64
N GLY A 225 1.29 -12.96 7.16
CA GLY A 225 1.31 -13.75 5.92
C GLY A 225 1.16 -12.88 4.66
N THR A 226 0.79 -13.48 3.53
CA THR A 226 0.67 -12.78 2.25
C THR A 226 -0.79 -12.54 1.89
N PHE A 227 -1.17 -11.26 1.73
CA PHE A 227 -2.47 -10.85 1.23
C PHE A 227 -2.37 -10.65 -0.29
N SER A 228 -3.20 -11.37 -1.03
CA SER A 228 -3.27 -11.32 -2.50
C SER A 228 -4.72 -11.16 -2.96
N GLY A 229 -4.97 -11.11 -4.27
CA GLY A 229 -6.31 -11.03 -4.85
C GLY A 229 -6.58 -9.71 -5.57
N GLN A 230 -7.82 -9.51 -6.02
CA GLN A 230 -8.23 -8.36 -6.82
C GLN A 230 -9.31 -7.53 -6.12
N VAL A 231 -8.98 -6.28 -5.77
CA VAL A 231 -9.89 -5.34 -5.10
C VAL A 231 -10.25 -4.20 -6.07
N ASP A 232 -11.32 -4.37 -6.83
CA ASP A 232 -11.90 -3.31 -7.69
C ASP A 232 -12.85 -2.39 -6.89
N GLY A 233 -13.37 -2.88 -5.76
CA GLY A 233 -14.09 -2.11 -4.75
C GLY A 233 -13.16 -1.54 -3.68
N ALA A 234 -13.52 -1.65 -2.41
CA ALA A 234 -12.71 -1.17 -1.29
C ALA A 234 -12.38 -2.28 -0.29
N PHE A 235 -11.13 -2.33 0.17
CA PHE A 235 -10.70 -3.17 1.28
C PHE A 235 -10.03 -2.30 2.37
N GLY A 236 -10.71 -2.22 3.52
CA GLY A 236 -10.42 -1.25 4.56
C GLY A 236 -10.07 -1.82 5.93
N LEU A 237 -9.03 -1.26 6.54
CA LEU A 237 -8.72 -1.39 7.96
C LEU A 237 -9.39 -0.23 8.72
N GLN A 238 -10.43 -0.54 9.50
CA GLN A 238 -11.26 0.41 10.26
C GLN A 238 -11.54 -0.11 11.68
N GLY A 239 -10.47 -0.34 12.44
CA GLY A 239 -10.48 -0.81 13.83
C GLY A 239 -9.66 0.12 14.71
N TYR A 240 -9.67 -0.08 16.02
CA TYR A 240 -8.84 0.70 16.95
C TYR A 240 -7.46 0.09 17.16
N ASN A 241 -7.30 -1.20 16.91
CA ASN A 241 -6.04 -1.90 17.15
C ASN A 241 -5.82 -3.02 16.12
N PHE A 242 -4.85 -2.79 15.24
CA PHE A 242 -4.28 -3.77 14.33
C PHE A 242 -2.89 -4.16 14.81
N ILE A 243 -2.57 -5.46 14.80
CA ILE A 243 -1.29 -5.98 15.27
C ILE A 243 -0.57 -6.69 14.12
N ILE A 244 0.67 -6.30 13.86
CA ILE A 244 1.63 -6.98 12.99
C ILE A 244 2.86 -7.25 13.85
N ASP A 245 2.99 -8.47 14.37
CA ASP A 245 4.11 -8.92 15.22
C ASP A 245 5.11 -9.83 14.48
N GLY A 246 4.78 -10.24 13.26
CA GLY A 246 5.64 -10.94 12.31
C GLY A 246 5.77 -10.17 11.00
N THR A 247 5.54 -10.83 9.86
CA THR A 247 5.56 -10.20 8.54
C THR A 247 4.18 -10.23 7.90
N LEU A 248 3.70 -9.07 7.47
CA LEU A 248 2.56 -8.92 6.56
C LEU A 248 3.08 -8.51 5.18
N ILE A 249 2.74 -9.26 4.14
CA ILE A 249 3.07 -8.95 2.75
C ILE A 249 1.78 -8.55 2.02
N ASN A 250 1.73 -7.34 1.48
CA ASN A 250 0.60 -6.84 0.69
C ASN A 250 0.90 -6.93 -0.81
N GLU A 251 0.20 -7.84 -1.49
CA GLU A 251 0.23 -8.06 -2.95
C GLU A 251 -1.16 -7.86 -3.58
N ILE A 252 -2.06 -7.15 -2.90
CA ILE A 252 -3.44 -6.96 -3.34
C ILE A 252 -3.49 -6.06 -4.58
N GLY A 253 -4.10 -6.54 -5.66
CA GLY A 253 -4.31 -5.77 -6.89
C GLY A 253 -5.47 -4.77 -6.81
N GLY A 254 -5.61 -3.94 -7.85
CA GLY A 254 -6.68 -2.94 -7.95
C GLY A 254 -6.46 -1.72 -7.05
N ASN A 255 -7.45 -1.40 -6.22
CA ASN A 255 -7.43 -0.26 -5.29
C ASN A 255 -6.56 -0.51 -4.04
N GLY A 256 -6.10 -1.75 -3.83
CA GLY A 256 -5.18 -2.12 -2.76
C GLY A 256 -5.80 -2.12 -1.36
N LEU A 257 -4.93 -2.08 -0.35
CA LEU A 257 -5.29 -2.08 1.07
C LEU A 257 -5.34 -0.65 1.60
N THR A 258 -6.41 -0.29 2.31
CA THR A 258 -6.60 1.07 2.83
C THR A 258 -6.71 1.11 4.35
N PHE A 259 -5.87 1.89 5.01
CA PHE A 259 -5.96 2.23 6.42
C PHE A 259 -6.82 3.48 6.62
N TYR A 260 -8.05 3.27 7.09
CA TYR A 260 -9.01 4.35 7.30
C TYR A 260 -8.91 4.96 8.70
N PHE A 261 -8.67 4.13 9.72
CA PHE A 261 -8.82 4.55 11.11
C PHE A 261 -8.08 3.62 12.07
N GLY A 262 -7.56 4.21 13.17
CA GLY A 262 -7.06 3.49 14.34
C GLY A 262 -5.55 3.50 14.51
N ASN A 263 -5.05 2.39 15.06
CA ASN A 263 -3.63 2.15 15.29
C ASN A 263 -3.20 0.83 14.61
N ILE A 264 -2.04 0.84 13.95
CA ILE A 264 -1.32 -0.37 13.56
C ILE A 264 -0.03 -0.43 14.38
N SER A 265 0.19 -1.53 15.09
CA SER A 265 1.36 -1.74 15.96
C SER A 265 1.87 -3.18 15.87
N GLY A 266 2.84 -3.56 16.71
CA GLY A 266 3.17 -4.98 16.97
C GLY A 266 4.65 -5.35 16.90
N GLY A 267 5.53 -4.47 16.41
CA GLY A 267 6.97 -4.72 16.32
C GLY A 267 7.42 -5.48 15.06
N GLY A 268 6.48 -5.86 14.19
CA GLY A 268 6.76 -6.58 12.95
C GLY A 268 7.03 -5.69 11.74
N THR A 269 6.94 -6.31 10.56
CA THR A 269 7.23 -5.68 9.26
C THR A 269 6.03 -5.77 8.33
N LEU A 270 5.64 -4.62 7.75
CA LEU A 270 4.71 -4.54 6.61
C LEU A 270 5.51 -4.38 5.32
N ILE A 271 5.44 -5.36 4.43
CA ILE A 271 6.03 -5.29 3.08
C ILE A 271 4.90 -4.97 2.09
N ASN A 272 4.93 -3.76 1.51
CA ASN A 272 4.00 -3.36 0.47
C ASN A 272 4.59 -3.56 -0.92
N ASN A 273 4.12 -4.58 -1.64
CA ASN A 273 4.51 -4.86 -3.03
C ASN A 273 3.47 -4.35 -4.05
N SER A 274 2.37 -3.76 -3.58
CA SER A 274 1.29 -3.24 -4.42
C SER A 274 0.87 -1.86 -3.90
N LYS A 275 -0.42 -1.62 -3.63
CA LYS A 275 -0.94 -0.34 -3.17
C LYS A 275 -1.35 -0.40 -1.69
N PHE A 276 -0.80 0.52 -0.91
CA PHE A 276 -1.18 0.76 0.48
C PHE A 276 -1.58 2.23 0.65
N ASN A 277 -2.81 2.48 1.07
CA ASN A 277 -3.35 3.82 1.23
C ASN A 277 -3.58 4.15 2.71
N VAL A 278 -3.20 5.35 3.15
CA VAL A 278 -3.54 5.93 4.45
C VAL A 278 -4.41 7.15 4.16
N THR A 279 -5.69 7.12 4.57
CA THR A 279 -6.69 8.15 4.19
C THR A 279 -7.43 8.69 5.42
N ASN A 280 -8.00 9.90 5.35
CA ASN A 280 -8.70 10.53 6.48
C ASN A 280 -10.24 10.39 6.52
N ASP A 281 -10.80 9.43 5.77
CA ASP A 281 -12.24 9.22 5.68
C ASP A 281 -12.77 8.52 6.95
N GLY A 282 -12.83 9.23 8.08
CA GLY A 282 -13.15 8.60 9.38
C GLY A 282 -13.45 9.49 10.59
N GLY A 283 -13.61 10.81 10.44
CA GLY A 283 -14.18 11.64 11.53
C GLY A 283 -13.22 12.15 12.63
N GLY A 284 -12.01 12.59 12.26
CA GLY A 284 -11.24 13.55 13.07
C GLY A 284 -10.44 13.02 14.26
N LEU A 285 -10.32 11.69 14.43
CA LEU A 285 -9.38 11.08 15.39
C LEU A 285 -8.18 10.47 14.64
N GLY A 286 -6.99 10.59 15.25
CA GLY A 286 -5.70 10.32 14.61
C GLY A 286 -5.48 8.87 14.19
N LYS A 287 -4.81 8.69 13.05
CA LYS A 287 -4.23 7.41 12.60
C LYS A 287 -2.82 7.30 13.15
N THR A 288 -2.49 6.18 13.75
CA THR A 288 -1.14 5.92 14.26
C THR A 288 -0.59 4.63 13.67
N ILE A 289 0.63 4.68 13.17
CA ILE A 289 1.45 3.50 12.94
C ILE A 289 2.58 3.60 13.96
N GLU A 290 2.76 2.60 14.80
CA GLU A 290 3.75 2.65 15.87
C GLU A 290 4.52 1.34 16.05
N ASN A 291 5.80 1.45 16.40
CA ASN A 291 6.71 0.31 16.56
C ASN A 291 6.61 -0.68 15.38
N LEU A 292 6.72 -0.17 14.15
CA LEU A 292 6.65 -1.00 12.94
C LEU A 292 7.70 -0.59 11.92
N GLU A 293 8.18 -1.57 11.16
CA GLU A 293 8.94 -1.37 9.93
C GLU A 293 8.02 -1.51 8.72
N ILE A 294 8.05 -0.54 7.80
CA ILE A 294 7.30 -0.58 6.55
C ILE A 294 8.31 -0.56 5.40
N ILE A 295 8.30 -1.60 4.58
CA ILE A 295 9.10 -1.69 3.35
C ILE A 295 8.15 -1.48 2.17
N ASN A 296 8.31 -0.38 1.46
CA ASN A 296 7.49 -0.04 0.29
C ASN A 296 8.25 -0.33 -1.02
N ASN A 297 7.83 -1.38 -1.73
CA ASN A 297 8.25 -1.70 -3.09
C ASN A 297 7.25 -1.23 -4.16
N GLY A 298 6.02 -0.92 -3.76
CA GLY A 298 4.93 -0.48 -4.64
C GLY A 298 4.53 0.98 -4.41
N GLU A 299 3.23 1.24 -4.37
CA GLU A 299 2.64 2.57 -4.18
C GLU A 299 2.14 2.74 -2.74
N PHE A 300 2.80 3.61 -1.96
CA PHE A 300 2.29 4.07 -0.66
C PHE A 300 1.63 5.44 -0.88
N ASN A 301 0.32 5.52 -0.64
CA ASN A 301 -0.42 6.77 -0.74
C ASN A 301 -0.83 7.30 0.63
N SER A 302 -0.30 8.45 1.01
CA SER A 302 -0.83 9.23 2.13
C SER A 302 -1.82 10.28 1.59
N VAL A 303 -3.10 9.94 1.54
CA VAL A 303 -4.11 10.69 0.77
C VAL A 303 -4.82 11.73 1.63
N LEU A 304 -4.88 12.97 1.14
CA LEU A 304 -5.69 14.04 1.74
C LEU A 304 -7.18 13.68 1.68
N SER A 305 -7.87 13.79 2.81
CA SER A 305 -9.32 13.82 2.84
C SER A 305 -9.83 14.99 3.68
N ALA A 306 -11.12 15.31 3.56
CA ALA A 306 -11.71 16.63 3.86
C ALA A 306 -11.40 17.25 5.24
N ASN A 307 -10.90 16.47 6.20
CA ASN A 307 -10.51 16.93 7.52
C ASN A 307 -8.97 16.94 7.63
N ASN A 308 -8.39 18.11 7.85
CA ASN A 308 -6.97 18.36 7.65
C ASN A 308 -6.15 18.03 8.91
N THR A 309 -5.76 16.77 9.10
CA THR A 309 -4.84 16.34 10.15
C THR A 309 -3.83 15.37 9.57
N SER A 310 -2.54 15.65 9.77
CA SER A 310 -1.46 14.67 9.60
C SER A 310 -1.76 13.37 10.35
N TRP A 311 -1.15 12.25 9.94
CA TRP A 311 -1.17 11.01 10.73
C TRP A 311 0.12 10.87 11.56
N ASN A 312 0.20 9.83 12.37
CA ASN A 312 1.28 9.63 13.32
C ASN A 312 2.13 8.42 12.94
N LEU A 313 3.44 8.62 12.89
CA LEU A 313 4.43 7.54 12.80
C LEU A 313 5.20 7.57 14.11
N TRP A 314 5.01 6.61 15.01
CA TRP A 314 5.44 6.73 16.42
C TRP A 314 6.33 5.58 16.89
N ASN A 315 6.92 5.77 18.06
CA ASN A 315 7.66 4.76 18.82
C ASN A 315 8.77 4.10 17.99
N GLY A 316 9.55 4.91 17.29
CA GLY A 316 10.68 4.42 16.48
C GLY A 316 10.29 3.67 15.21
N SER A 317 9.06 3.85 14.71
CA SER A 317 8.66 3.27 13.42
C SER A 317 9.53 3.78 12.27
N HIS A 318 9.74 2.91 11.30
CA HIS A 318 10.66 3.12 10.18
C HIS A 318 9.95 2.82 8.86
N ILE A 319 10.00 3.76 7.92
CA ILE A 319 9.54 3.56 6.54
C ILE A 319 10.75 3.52 5.62
N ILE A 320 10.89 2.45 4.86
CA ILE A 320 11.88 2.27 3.80
C ILE A 320 11.14 2.29 2.47
N ASN A 321 11.29 3.35 1.69
CA ASN A 321 10.82 3.43 0.31
C ASN A 321 11.90 2.91 -0.63
N GLU A 322 11.76 1.66 -1.06
CA GLU A 322 12.74 0.97 -1.90
C GLU A 322 12.86 1.60 -3.29
N ALA A 323 13.89 1.23 -4.05
CA ALA A 323 14.16 1.85 -5.36
C ALA A 323 12.98 1.79 -6.36
N ALA A 324 12.15 0.76 -6.28
CA ALA A 324 10.93 0.63 -7.08
C ALA A 324 9.72 1.35 -6.46
N GLY A 325 9.80 1.69 -5.18
CA GLY A 325 8.73 2.27 -4.40
C GLY A 325 8.44 3.72 -4.75
N VAL A 326 7.14 4.05 -4.76
CA VAL A 326 6.61 5.40 -4.89
C VAL A 326 5.81 5.74 -3.63
N LEU A 327 6.23 6.80 -2.93
CA LEU A 327 5.50 7.36 -1.79
C LEU A 327 4.86 8.70 -2.19
N ASN A 328 3.53 8.72 -2.25
CA ASN A 328 2.75 9.92 -2.55
C ASN A 328 2.27 10.58 -1.26
N LEU A 329 2.72 11.81 -1.01
CA LEU A 329 2.43 12.60 0.18
C LEU A 329 1.39 13.68 -0.12
N GLY A 330 0.13 13.32 0.06
CA GLY A 330 -0.99 14.26 0.17
C GLY A 330 -1.29 14.70 1.61
N LEU A 331 -0.84 13.93 2.61
CA LEU A 331 -0.85 14.28 4.04
C LEU A 331 0.55 14.13 4.64
N GLY A 332 0.85 15.00 5.60
CA GLY A 332 2.05 14.87 6.44
C GLY A 332 1.91 13.83 7.54
N PHE A 333 3.02 13.50 8.20
CA PHE A 333 3.01 12.67 9.41
C PHE A 333 4.11 13.03 10.40
N ASN A 334 3.86 12.75 11.68
CA ASN A 334 4.71 13.21 12.78
C ASN A 334 5.25 12.05 13.64
N GLY A 335 6.52 12.17 14.02
CA GLY A 335 7.20 11.43 15.08
C GLY A 335 6.84 11.91 16.48
N ASN A 336 7.04 11.06 17.48
CA ASN A 336 6.88 11.43 18.91
C ASN A 336 8.16 11.24 19.71
N THR A 337 9.08 10.36 19.29
CA THR A 337 10.33 10.10 20.03
C THR A 337 11.54 10.77 19.40
N GLY A 338 11.46 11.15 18.12
CA GLY A 338 12.61 11.63 17.35
C GLY A 338 13.48 10.50 16.80
N ALA A 339 13.10 9.24 17.03
CA ALA A 339 13.74 8.06 16.45
C ALA A 339 13.07 7.61 15.14
N GLU A 340 11.91 8.17 14.79
CA GLU A 340 11.17 7.75 13.59
C GLU A 340 11.85 8.23 12.31
N THR A 341 11.87 7.36 11.31
CA THR A 341 12.67 7.55 10.09
C THR A 341 11.85 7.26 8.83
N LEU A 342 12.10 8.05 7.79
CA LEU A 342 11.77 7.76 6.40
C LEU A 342 13.09 7.71 5.61
N GLU A 343 13.45 6.52 5.14
CA GLU A 343 14.53 6.30 4.18
C GLU A 343 13.95 6.18 2.78
N ASN A 344 14.43 7.01 1.85
CA ASN A 344 13.99 6.99 0.46
C ASN A 344 15.13 6.58 -0.47
N TYR A 345 14.97 5.45 -1.16
CA TYR A 345 15.77 5.00 -2.30
C TYR A 345 15.00 5.13 -3.63
N GLY A 346 13.67 5.13 -3.58
CA GLY A 346 12.79 5.30 -4.74
C GLY A 346 12.36 6.74 -4.98
N THR A 347 11.06 6.94 -5.20
CA THR A 347 10.48 8.26 -5.44
C THR A 347 9.52 8.67 -4.32
N VAL A 348 9.71 9.86 -3.78
CA VAL A 348 8.73 10.54 -2.91
C VAL A 348 8.20 11.74 -3.67
N VAL A 349 6.88 11.85 -3.80
CA VAL A 349 6.20 12.97 -4.48
C VAL A 349 5.20 13.60 -3.52
N THR A 350 5.13 14.93 -3.50
CA THR A 350 4.07 15.63 -2.75
C THR A 350 2.92 16.00 -3.69
N THR A 351 1.69 15.86 -3.20
CA THR A 351 0.48 16.24 -3.96
C THR A 351 -0.26 17.41 -3.33
N ASN A 352 0.23 17.92 -2.20
CA ASN A 352 -0.32 19.04 -1.43
C ASN A 352 0.79 19.71 -0.62
N ASN A 353 0.45 20.82 0.03
CA ASN A 353 1.28 21.38 1.09
C ASN A 353 1.28 20.42 2.29
N VAL A 354 2.45 19.90 2.64
CA VAL A 354 2.61 18.86 3.66
C VAL A 354 3.83 19.13 4.54
N GLY A 355 3.87 18.51 5.70
CA GLY A 355 5.05 18.54 6.56
C GLY A 355 5.37 17.16 7.14
N LEU A 356 6.65 16.89 7.33
CA LEU A 356 7.15 15.68 7.97
C LEU A 356 7.84 16.02 9.27
N GLY A 357 7.39 15.37 10.34
CA GLY A 357 7.98 15.44 11.67
C GLY A 357 8.82 14.22 12.02
N VAL A 358 9.53 13.64 11.05
CA VAL A 358 10.34 12.42 11.19
C VAL A 358 11.69 12.59 10.50
N ASN A 359 12.73 11.90 10.98
CA ASN A 359 14.05 11.93 10.33
C ASN A 359 13.92 11.47 8.87
N PHE A 360 14.54 12.20 7.96
CA PHE A 360 14.42 11.95 6.53
C PHE A 360 15.80 11.78 5.90
N ILE A 361 16.03 10.59 5.33
CA ILE A 361 17.23 10.25 4.59
C ILE A 361 16.82 10.02 3.15
N ASN A 362 17.34 10.84 2.23
CA ASN A 362 17.01 10.76 0.82
C ASN A 362 18.23 10.32 0.00
N SER A 363 18.14 9.13 -0.59
CA SER A 363 19.07 8.57 -1.58
C SER A 363 18.42 8.36 -2.95
N GLY A 364 17.12 8.64 -3.07
CA GLY A 364 16.35 8.62 -4.32
C GLY A 364 15.88 10.01 -4.73
N LEU A 365 14.72 10.07 -5.39
CA LEU A 365 14.10 11.34 -5.79
C LEU A 365 13.10 11.80 -4.72
N PHE A 366 13.30 13.00 -4.17
CA PHE A 366 12.30 13.74 -3.41
C PHE A 366 11.81 14.92 -4.24
N ASN A 367 10.59 14.81 -4.76
CA ASN A 367 9.95 15.83 -5.59
C ASN A 367 8.78 16.49 -4.85
N TYR A 368 8.99 17.71 -4.36
CA TYR A 368 7.94 18.49 -3.70
C TYR A 368 7.20 19.45 -4.63
N GLY A 369 7.57 19.49 -5.91
CA GLY A 369 6.89 20.30 -6.94
C GLY A 369 6.75 21.76 -6.53
N SER A 370 5.59 22.35 -6.83
CA SER A 370 5.26 23.74 -6.44
C SER A 370 4.71 23.87 -5.02
N HIS A 371 4.70 22.79 -4.23
CA HIS A 371 4.05 22.77 -2.93
C HIS A 371 4.96 23.33 -1.82
N ASN A 372 4.34 23.86 -0.78
CA ASN A 372 5.04 24.21 0.45
C ASN A 372 5.28 22.94 1.27
N PHE A 373 6.55 22.64 1.52
CA PHE A 373 6.98 21.49 2.29
C PHE A 373 7.67 21.92 3.59
N SER A 374 7.33 21.29 4.71
CA SER A 374 7.89 21.64 6.02
C SER A 374 8.55 20.45 6.72
N PHE A 375 9.83 20.59 7.06
CA PHE A 375 10.55 19.76 8.04
C PHE A 375 10.67 20.46 9.41
N ALA A 376 10.06 21.63 9.58
CA ALA A 376 10.17 22.44 10.79
C ALA A 376 9.34 21.90 11.99
N ILE A 377 8.75 20.71 11.86
CA ILE A 377 7.91 20.10 12.90
C ILE A 377 8.80 19.24 13.80
N GLY A 378 9.23 19.80 14.93
CA GLY A 378 10.15 19.12 15.86
C GLY A 378 11.63 19.20 15.43
N SER A 379 12.51 18.52 16.16
CA SER A 379 13.95 18.42 15.85
C SER A 379 14.20 17.21 14.96
N VAL A 380 14.12 17.44 13.66
CA VAL A 380 14.21 16.40 12.63
C VAL A 380 15.55 16.51 11.91
N LEU A 381 16.25 15.39 11.77
CA LEU A 381 17.42 15.29 10.91
C LEU A 381 16.98 15.09 9.45
N VAL A 382 17.46 15.95 8.55
CA VAL A 382 17.21 15.83 7.12
C VAL A 382 18.54 15.72 6.40
N ASN A 383 18.76 14.60 5.72
CA ASN A 383 20.00 14.32 4.99
C ASN A 383 19.68 13.88 3.56
N ASN A 384 20.10 14.68 2.59
CA ASN A 384 20.16 14.26 1.20
C ASN A 384 21.54 13.64 0.96
N THR A 385 21.58 12.35 0.67
CA THR A 385 22.83 11.61 0.42
C THR A 385 23.37 11.96 -0.98
N ILE A 386 24.56 11.45 -1.31
CA ILE A 386 25.21 11.73 -2.60
C ILE A 386 24.38 11.26 -3.81
N ASP A 387 23.60 10.19 -3.65
CA ASP A 387 22.72 9.64 -4.68
C ASP A 387 21.35 10.36 -4.70
N GLY A 388 21.02 11.09 -3.63
CA GLY A 388 19.75 11.74 -3.45
C GLY A 388 19.56 13.01 -4.28
N THR A 389 18.34 13.22 -4.75
CA THR A 389 17.92 14.44 -5.46
C THR A 389 16.74 15.10 -4.75
N PHE A 390 16.90 16.38 -4.41
CA PHE A 390 15.81 17.28 -4.04
C PHE A 390 15.37 18.10 -5.26
N LEU A 391 14.07 18.05 -5.54
CA LEU A 391 13.45 18.70 -6.69
C LEU A 391 12.18 19.44 -6.29
N GLY A 392 12.08 20.73 -6.61
CA GLY A 392 10.82 21.47 -6.47
C GLY A 392 10.98 22.97 -6.61
N THR A 393 9.87 23.66 -6.88
CA THR A 393 9.79 25.12 -7.07
C THR A 393 9.04 25.82 -5.93
N GLY A 394 8.44 25.04 -5.03
CA GLY A 394 7.70 25.56 -3.89
C GLY A 394 8.59 26.09 -2.76
N THR A 395 7.98 26.27 -1.60
CA THR A 395 8.69 26.69 -0.39
C THR A 395 9.18 25.47 0.39
N LEU A 396 10.45 25.44 0.74
CA LEU A 396 11.03 24.48 1.68
C LEU A 396 11.28 25.14 3.04
N ASN A 397 10.50 24.75 4.04
CA ASN A 397 10.64 25.23 5.42
C ASN A 397 11.40 24.21 6.28
N LEU A 398 12.63 24.55 6.65
CA LEU A 398 13.54 23.66 7.37
C LEU A 398 13.59 23.97 8.86
N ASN A 399 14.32 23.16 9.62
CA ASN A 399 14.57 23.44 11.03
C ASN A 399 15.71 24.48 11.18
N ILE A 400 15.64 25.32 12.21
CA ILE A 400 16.65 26.37 12.47
C ILE A 400 17.90 25.84 13.20
N VAL A 401 17.74 24.79 14.01
CA VAL A 401 18.80 24.19 14.84
C VAL A 401 19.50 23.05 14.11
N GLN A 402 18.74 22.19 13.43
CA GLN A 402 19.25 21.08 12.63
C GLN A 402 19.08 21.42 11.14
N PRO A 403 20.12 21.94 10.47
CA PRO A 403 20.00 22.27 9.06
C PRO A 403 19.78 21.00 8.23
N LEU A 404 19.09 21.12 7.10
CA LEU A 404 19.16 20.10 6.07
C LEU A 404 20.62 19.99 5.61
N ILE A 405 21.15 18.77 5.58
CA ILE A 405 22.47 18.47 5.00
C ILE A 405 22.26 17.94 3.60
N ASN A 406 22.83 18.62 2.62
CA ASN A 406 22.82 18.21 1.22
C ASN A 406 24.21 17.72 0.80
N ASN A 407 24.31 16.45 0.39
CA ASN A 407 25.48 15.84 -0.24
C ASN A 407 25.24 15.48 -1.71
N GLY A 408 24.00 15.53 -2.18
CA GLY A 408 23.59 15.12 -3.52
C GLY A 408 23.18 16.29 -4.40
N ILE A 409 22.14 16.08 -5.20
CA ILE A 409 21.61 17.07 -6.14
C ILE A 409 20.48 17.87 -5.48
N PHE A 410 20.52 19.19 -5.68
CA PHE A 410 19.45 20.09 -5.29
C PHE A 410 19.11 20.99 -6.48
N LYS A 411 17.86 20.95 -6.96
CA LYS A 411 17.43 21.69 -8.16
C LYS A 411 15.98 22.15 -8.12
N SER A 412 15.68 23.22 -8.85
CA SER A 412 14.35 23.84 -8.89
C SER A 412 13.36 23.07 -9.80
N GLY A 413 13.84 22.46 -10.88
CA GLY A 413 13.03 21.82 -11.90
C GLY A 413 13.53 22.18 -13.30
N PRO A 414 12.75 21.89 -14.35
CA PRO A 414 13.06 22.39 -15.69
C PRO A 414 12.60 23.84 -15.85
N GLY A 415 13.37 24.63 -16.59
CA GLY A 415 13.08 26.02 -16.88
C GLY A 415 13.49 26.96 -15.75
N ALA A 416 13.21 28.25 -15.92
CA ALA A 416 13.50 29.26 -14.91
C ALA A 416 12.47 29.24 -13.79
N ASN A 417 12.94 29.09 -12.56
CA ASN A 417 12.11 28.95 -11.37
C ASN A 417 12.65 29.77 -10.21
N LYS A 418 11.75 30.18 -9.32
CA LYS A 418 12.11 30.74 -8.02
C LYS A 418 11.80 29.75 -6.91
N MET A 419 12.81 29.37 -6.14
CA MET A 419 12.66 28.52 -4.96
C MET A 419 12.90 29.32 -3.69
N PHE A 420 12.12 29.02 -2.64
CA PHE A 420 12.29 29.61 -1.31
C PHE A 420 12.78 28.56 -0.32
N ILE A 421 13.89 28.84 0.36
CA ILE A 421 14.42 28.03 1.46
C ILE A 421 14.36 28.85 2.75
N TYR A 422 13.54 28.41 3.70
CA TYR A 422 13.48 28.98 5.03
C TYR A 422 14.30 28.15 6.03
N ASN A 423 15.02 28.83 6.92
CA ASN A 423 15.81 28.27 8.01
C ASN A 423 17.06 27.47 7.54
N GLY A 424 17.61 26.59 8.37
CA GLY A 424 18.96 26.04 8.20
C GLY A 424 19.11 25.12 6.98
N TYR A 425 20.05 25.45 6.09
CA TYR A 425 20.45 24.64 4.93
C TYR A 425 21.96 24.60 4.84
N ARG A 426 22.53 23.42 4.62
CA ARG A 426 23.96 23.22 4.44
C ARG A 426 24.21 22.32 3.25
N GLN A 427 25.00 22.82 2.31
CA GLN A 427 25.53 22.07 1.19
C GLN A 427 26.98 21.66 1.46
N ASP A 428 27.28 20.37 1.35
CA ASP A 428 28.62 19.80 1.61
C ASP A 428 29.45 19.62 0.33
N GLY A 429 30.69 19.14 0.48
CA GLY A 429 31.72 19.18 -0.58
C GLY A 429 31.41 18.37 -1.84
N ASP A 430 30.60 17.31 -1.74
CA ASP A 430 30.21 16.47 -2.88
C ASP A 430 28.91 16.94 -3.56
N ALA A 431 28.24 17.91 -2.94
CA ALA A 431 26.92 18.33 -3.36
C ALA A 431 26.92 19.22 -4.61
N ARG A 432 25.79 19.17 -5.31
CA ARG A 432 25.59 19.82 -6.60
C ARG A 432 24.31 20.63 -6.58
N LEU A 433 24.46 21.95 -6.66
CA LEU A 433 23.34 22.85 -6.90
C LEU A 433 23.16 23.01 -8.41
N VAL A 434 22.01 22.61 -8.95
CA VAL A 434 21.73 22.76 -10.39
C VAL A 434 20.86 24.00 -10.60
N VAL A 435 21.26 24.84 -11.55
CA VAL A 435 20.55 26.07 -11.91
C VAL A 435 20.34 26.14 -13.42
N ASP A 436 19.11 26.40 -13.84
CA ASP A 436 18.77 26.62 -15.25
C ASP A 436 18.94 28.11 -15.60
N ILE A 437 19.64 28.41 -16.71
CA ILE A 437 19.79 29.77 -17.24
C ILE A 437 19.39 29.79 -18.72
N ASN A 438 18.21 30.35 -19.00
CA ASN A 438 17.55 30.38 -20.31
C ASN A 438 17.45 31.79 -20.90
N GLY A 439 17.94 32.81 -20.19
CA GLY A 439 18.00 34.21 -20.61
C GLY A 439 18.53 35.09 -19.48
N ASN A 440 18.37 36.41 -19.61
CA ASN A 440 19.01 37.39 -18.72
C ASN A 440 18.09 37.94 -17.62
N THR A 441 16.80 37.59 -17.64
CA THR A 441 15.82 38.12 -16.70
C THR A 441 15.67 37.21 -15.47
N PRO A 442 15.91 37.73 -14.25
CA PRO A 442 15.73 36.96 -13.02
C PRO A 442 14.31 36.38 -12.88
N GLU A 443 14.20 35.22 -12.23
CA GLU A 443 12.96 34.50 -11.89
C GLU A 443 12.16 33.96 -13.10
N THR A 444 12.34 34.53 -14.28
CA THR A 444 11.54 34.27 -15.48
C THR A 444 12.35 33.63 -16.60
N GLU A 445 13.64 33.92 -16.67
CA GLU A 445 14.55 33.35 -17.66
C GLU A 445 15.72 32.60 -17.02
N TYR A 446 16.00 32.79 -15.73
CA TYR A 446 16.93 31.91 -15.00
C TYR A 446 16.51 31.66 -13.55
N ASP A 447 17.04 30.58 -12.99
CA ASP A 447 16.76 30.11 -11.65
C ASP A 447 17.23 31.04 -10.54
N ILE A 448 16.40 31.18 -9.52
CA ILE A 448 16.72 31.92 -8.30
C ILE A 448 16.38 31.11 -7.06
N ILE A 449 17.38 30.95 -6.20
CA ILE A 449 17.21 30.42 -4.85
C ILE A 449 17.25 31.58 -3.88
N GLN A 450 16.10 31.85 -3.27
CA GLN A 450 15.99 32.82 -2.20
C GLN A 450 16.05 32.09 -0.85
N ALA A 451 17.03 32.45 -0.05
CA ALA A 451 17.15 31.99 1.33
C ALA A 451 16.66 33.08 2.30
N ASP A 452 15.91 32.67 3.33
CA ASP A 452 15.43 33.59 4.37
C ASP A 452 15.30 32.90 5.74
N ASN A 453 15.26 33.71 6.81
CA ASN A 453 15.24 33.30 8.23
C ASN A 453 16.47 32.48 8.70
N GLY A 454 16.74 32.47 10.01
CA GLY A 454 18.03 32.14 10.65
C GLY A 454 18.56 30.69 10.50
N GLY A 455 19.70 30.40 11.16
CA GLY A 455 20.45 29.15 11.00
C GLY A 455 21.53 29.24 9.91
N SER A 456 22.38 28.21 9.80
CA SER A 456 23.48 28.20 8.82
C SER A 456 22.96 28.21 7.37
N PHE A 457 23.72 28.84 6.47
CA PHE A 457 23.52 28.78 5.03
C PHE A 457 24.87 28.59 4.34
N ASP A 458 25.33 27.33 4.38
CA ASP A 458 26.66 26.95 3.93
C ASP A 458 26.59 26.42 2.50
N MET A 459 27.43 26.98 1.62
CA MET A 459 27.52 26.65 0.20
C MET A 459 28.91 26.09 -0.10
N ASN A 460 29.07 24.77 0.02
CA ASN A 460 30.22 24.03 -0.47
C ASN A 460 29.85 23.24 -1.74
N GLY A 461 30.79 22.43 -2.25
CA GLY A 461 30.55 21.60 -3.44
C GLY A 461 30.60 22.42 -4.71
N THR A 462 29.69 22.18 -5.66
CA THR A 462 29.72 22.86 -6.96
C THR A 462 28.35 23.37 -7.40
N ILE A 463 28.36 24.30 -8.34
CA ILE A 463 27.18 24.72 -9.10
C ILE A 463 27.26 24.07 -10.49
N VAL A 464 26.18 23.43 -10.90
CA VAL A 464 25.98 22.90 -12.25
C VAL A 464 25.04 23.87 -12.97
N VAL A 465 25.48 24.38 -14.12
CA VAL A 465 24.73 25.36 -14.90
C VAL A 465 24.16 24.67 -16.14
N ASP A 466 22.84 24.61 -16.24
CA ASP A 466 22.12 24.11 -17.40
C ASP A 466 21.71 25.31 -18.28
N LEU A 467 22.38 25.48 -19.42
CA LEU A 467 22.13 26.60 -20.34
C LEU A 467 21.04 26.28 -21.37
N GLY A 468 20.06 27.18 -21.50
CA GLY A 468 19.06 27.17 -22.58
C GLY A 468 19.28 28.24 -23.65
N PHE A 469 20.25 29.13 -23.46
CA PHE A 469 20.62 30.19 -24.40
C PHE A 469 22.14 30.43 -24.40
N ALA A 470 22.63 31.22 -25.36
CA ALA A 470 24.02 31.63 -25.45
C ALA A 470 24.23 32.97 -24.71
N PRO A 471 24.72 32.97 -23.45
CA PRO A 471 25.02 34.21 -22.75
C PRO A 471 26.25 34.89 -23.35
N VAL A 472 26.38 36.21 -23.16
CA VAL A 472 27.53 36.97 -23.67
C VAL A 472 28.57 37.22 -22.58
N LEU A 473 29.79 37.57 -22.98
CA LEU A 473 30.83 37.96 -22.03
C LEU A 473 30.34 39.06 -21.11
N GLU A 474 30.71 38.96 -19.83
CA GLU A 474 30.33 39.86 -18.75
C GLU A 474 28.86 39.79 -18.30
N ASP A 475 28.02 38.91 -18.88
CA ASP A 475 26.69 38.65 -18.33
C ASP A 475 26.79 38.13 -16.89
N GLU A 476 25.93 38.63 -16.01
CA GLU A 476 25.89 38.29 -14.58
C GLU A 476 24.53 37.68 -14.21
N PHE A 477 24.57 36.56 -13.49
CA PHE A 477 23.38 35.82 -13.03
C PHE A 477 23.47 35.60 -11.53
N THR A 478 22.70 36.35 -10.75
CA THR A 478 22.57 36.13 -9.31
C THR A 478 21.59 34.98 -9.06
N VAL A 479 22.12 33.76 -8.98
CA VAL A 479 21.35 32.52 -8.86
C VAL A 479 20.95 32.19 -7.42
N LEU A 480 21.61 32.84 -6.45
CA LEU A 480 21.31 32.66 -5.03
C LEU A 480 21.46 33.98 -4.28
N TYR A 481 20.50 34.30 -3.43
CA TYR A 481 20.66 35.36 -2.44
C TYR A 481 19.93 35.07 -1.14
N SER A 482 20.45 35.67 -0.06
CA SER A 482 19.91 35.60 1.28
C SER A 482 19.52 36.99 1.77
N VAL A 483 18.33 37.10 2.36
CA VAL A 483 17.78 38.40 2.82
C VAL A 483 18.37 38.82 4.18
N ASN A 484 18.40 37.91 5.15
CA ASN A 484 18.64 38.22 6.57
C ASN A 484 19.90 37.56 7.16
N ARG A 485 20.73 36.87 6.37
CA ARG A 485 21.94 36.17 6.85
C ARG A 485 23.03 36.09 5.79
N ALA A 486 24.27 35.92 6.23
CA ALA A 486 25.41 35.71 5.33
C ALA A 486 25.36 34.31 4.70
N VAL A 487 25.89 34.21 3.48
CA VAL A 487 26.15 32.94 2.78
C VAL A 487 27.60 32.57 3.05
N VAL A 488 27.84 31.45 3.71
CA VAL A 488 29.20 30.92 3.90
C VAL A 488 29.57 30.18 2.63
N CYS A 489 30.41 30.81 1.80
CA CYS A 489 30.65 30.37 0.42
C CYS A 489 32.05 29.77 0.28
N ASN A 490 32.15 28.46 0.06
CA ASN A 490 33.39 27.76 -0.29
C ASN A 490 33.22 27.00 -1.62
N LEU A 491 32.65 27.67 -2.61
CA LEU A 491 32.49 27.15 -3.96
C LEU A 491 33.79 27.31 -4.76
N PRO A 492 34.00 26.52 -5.84
CA PRO A 492 35.07 26.72 -6.79
C PRO A 492 35.05 28.14 -7.36
N ALA A 493 36.21 28.73 -7.60
CA ALA A 493 36.31 30.08 -8.15
C ALA A 493 35.67 30.22 -9.55
N THR A 494 35.60 29.11 -10.29
CA THR A 494 34.97 29.06 -11.61
C THR A 494 34.17 27.78 -11.80
N VAL A 495 33.08 27.84 -12.56
CA VAL A 495 32.33 26.68 -13.05
C VAL A 495 32.22 26.72 -14.57
N THR A 496 31.90 25.58 -15.19
CA THR A 496 31.77 25.48 -16.66
C THR A 496 30.40 24.97 -17.07
N ALA A 497 29.90 25.47 -18.19
CA ALA A 497 28.66 25.05 -18.82
C ALA A 497 28.85 24.91 -20.33
N TYR A 498 27.93 24.19 -20.97
CA TYR A 498 28.00 23.89 -22.40
C TYR A 498 26.70 24.31 -23.07
N TYR A 499 26.80 25.05 -24.17
CA TYR A 499 25.66 25.40 -25.01
C TYR A 499 26.11 25.63 -26.45
N ASP A 500 25.40 25.04 -27.40
CA ASP A 500 25.63 25.23 -28.84
C ASP A 500 27.11 25.14 -29.26
N SER A 501 27.79 24.04 -28.87
CA SER A 501 29.23 23.80 -29.12
C SER A 501 30.21 24.80 -28.49
N HIS A 502 29.75 25.69 -27.61
CA HIS A 502 30.60 26.60 -26.85
C HIS A 502 30.73 26.11 -25.41
N VAL A 503 31.94 26.28 -24.87
CA VAL A 503 32.19 26.13 -23.44
C VAL A 503 32.20 27.51 -22.81
N TYR A 504 31.33 27.70 -21.84
CA TYR A 504 31.21 28.91 -21.06
C TYR A 504 31.89 28.70 -19.72
N THR A 505 32.83 29.58 -19.36
CA THR A 505 33.39 29.65 -18.01
C THR A 505 32.70 30.78 -17.28
N PHE A 506 32.21 30.47 -16.08
CA PHE A 506 31.64 31.45 -15.17
C PHE A 506 32.56 31.64 -13.98
N ASP A 507 32.88 32.89 -13.66
CA ASP A 507 33.43 33.25 -12.36
C ASP A 507 32.32 33.14 -11.30
N VAL A 508 32.63 32.49 -10.18
CA VAL A 508 31.71 32.35 -9.05
C VAL A 508 32.02 33.45 -8.02
N ILE A 509 31.14 34.43 -7.94
CA ILE A 509 31.30 35.62 -7.10
C ILE A 509 30.44 35.49 -5.85
N CYS A 510 31.08 35.26 -4.70
CA CYS A 510 30.42 35.21 -3.40
C CYS A 510 30.31 36.64 -2.79
N GLY A 511 29.15 37.28 -2.94
CA GLY A 511 28.87 38.67 -2.51
C GLY A 511 28.53 38.83 -1.03
N GLY A 512 28.96 37.92 -0.15
CA GLY A 512 28.65 37.91 1.28
C GLY A 512 27.24 37.44 1.64
N ASN A 513 26.22 37.87 0.91
CA ASN A 513 24.83 37.39 1.03
C ASN A 513 24.26 36.80 -0.26
N SER A 514 25.06 36.71 -1.33
CA SER A 514 24.63 36.26 -2.64
C SER A 514 25.73 35.48 -3.36
N VAL A 515 25.33 34.68 -4.33
CA VAL A 515 26.22 34.01 -5.28
C VAL A 515 25.81 34.45 -6.69
N THR A 516 26.75 35.06 -7.40
CA THR A 516 26.56 35.51 -8.78
C THR A 516 27.52 34.77 -9.70
N LEU A 517 27.02 34.30 -10.83
CA LEU A 517 27.78 33.68 -11.90
C LEU A 517 28.03 34.73 -12.98
N LYS A 518 29.29 35.01 -13.29
CA LYS A 518 29.66 35.97 -14.32
C LYS A 518 30.37 35.29 -15.48
N VAL A 519 29.91 35.46 -16.71
CA VAL A 519 30.57 34.89 -17.89
C VAL A 519 31.93 35.55 -18.08
N SER A 520 33.01 34.80 -17.84
CA SER A 520 34.39 35.30 -17.91
C SER A 520 35.14 34.80 -19.15
N ASN A 521 34.71 33.70 -19.74
CA ASN A 521 35.28 33.18 -20.97
C ASN A 521 34.25 32.41 -21.81
N ILE A 522 34.35 32.54 -23.12
CA ILE A 522 33.57 31.77 -24.09
C ILE A 522 34.56 31.26 -25.13
N VAL A 523 34.69 29.93 -25.23
CA VAL A 523 35.55 29.31 -26.22
C VAL A 523 34.73 28.33 -27.06
N LEU A 524 35.11 28.19 -28.33
CA LEU A 524 34.66 27.09 -29.15
C LEU A 524 35.14 25.78 -28.49
N GLY A 525 34.19 25.00 -28.01
CA GLY A 525 34.45 23.66 -27.53
C GLY A 525 34.43 22.72 -28.72
N THR A 526 35.43 21.86 -28.83
CA THR A 526 35.15 20.55 -29.41
C THR A 526 34.47 19.76 -28.31
N GLU A 527 33.20 19.37 -28.48
CA GLU A 527 32.56 18.45 -27.55
C GLU A 527 33.43 17.19 -27.44
N GLU A 528 34.19 17.01 -26.35
CA GLU A 528 34.65 15.69 -25.94
C GLU A 528 33.47 14.98 -25.27
N ASN A 529 32.43 14.76 -26.07
CA ASN A 529 31.30 13.95 -25.72
C ASN A 529 31.76 12.48 -25.77
N SER A 530 32.36 12.04 -24.67
CA SER A 530 32.74 10.64 -24.48
C SER A 530 31.62 9.91 -23.76
N LEU A 531 31.05 8.92 -24.44
CA LEU A 531 30.11 7.97 -23.85
C LEU A 531 30.85 7.14 -22.78
N SER A 532 30.81 7.59 -21.53
CA SER A 532 31.50 6.94 -20.41
C SER A 532 30.61 5.87 -19.75
N ASN A 533 31.24 4.86 -19.14
CA ASN A 533 30.59 3.75 -18.43
C ASN A 533 29.77 2.73 -19.26
N VAL A 534 29.93 2.71 -20.58
CA VAL A 534 29.34 1.64 -21.42
C VAL A 534 30.23 0.39 -21.37
N LYS A 535 29.63 -0.75 -21.02
CA LYS A 535 30.29 -2.07 -20.97
C LYS A 535 29.78 -2.95 -22.10
N LEU A 536 30.67 -3.77 -22.66
CA LEU A 536 30.34 -4.75 -23.68
C LEU A 536 30.76 -6.15 -23.22
N PHE A 537 29.81 -7.08 -23.16
CA PHE A 537 30.07 -8.47 -22.75
C PHE A 537 29.10 -9.48 -23.41
N PRO A 538 29.50 -10.75 -23.55
CA PRO A 538 30.85 -11.25 -23.36
C PRO A 538 31.80 -10.80 -24.49
N ASN A 539 33.09 -10.68 -24.17
CA ASN A 539 34.14 -10.45 -25.16
C ASN A 539 35.38 -11.28 -24.73
N PRO A 540 35.74 -12.37 -25.43
CA PRO A 540 35.18 -12.83 -26.72
C PRO A 540 33.71 -13.30 -26.67
N THR A 541 33.03 -13.31 -27.82
CA THR A 541 31.63 -13.76 -28.01
C THR A 541 31.56 -14.91 -29.03
N ASN A 542 30.48 -15.71 -28.98
CA ASN A 542 30.13 -16.68 -30.04
C ASN A 542 29.23 -16.05 -31.14
N GLY A 543 28.93 -14.76 -31.05
CA GLY A 543 28.06 -14.03 -31.99
C GLY A 543 27.20 -12.99 -31.28
N ASN A 544 26.54 -13.37 -30.19
CA ASN A 544 25.66 -12.50 -29.40
C ASN A 544 26.40 -11.74 -28.31
N PHE A 545 26.17 -10.45 -28.18
CA PHE A 545 26.74 -9.62 -27.13
C PHE A 545 25.74 -8.59 -26.61
N THR A 546 26.01 -8.09 -25.41
CA THR A 546 25.21 -7.08 -24.72
C THR A 546 26.06 -5.83 -24.49
N LEU A 547 25.47 -4.68 -24.80
CA LEU A 547 25.91 -3.35 -24.40
C LEU A 547 25.10 -2.91 -23.18
N GLU A 548 25.78 -2.68 -22.06
CA GLU A 548 25.20 -2.09 -20.85
C GLU A 548 25.64 -0.64 -20.76
N MET A 549 24.70 0.30 -20.88
CA MET A 549 24.98 1.73 -21.04
C MET A 549 25.14 2.46 -19.69
N GLY A 550 24.82 1.80 -18.57
CA GLY A 550 24.87 2.36 -17.21
C GLY A 550 23.66 3.22 -16.82
N ARG A 551 23.08 3.95 -17.78
CA ARG A 551 21.80 4.69 -17.64
C ARG A 551 21.01 4.64 -18.94
N GLU A 552 19.79 5.16 -18.93
CA GLU A 552 18.95 5.28 -20.12
C GLU A 552 19.46 6.43 -21.03
N TYR A 553 19.68 6.14 -22.32
CA TYR A 553 20.03 7.16 -23.33
C TYR A 553 19.00 7.21 -24.43
N THR A 554 18.78 8.39 -25.00
CA THR A 554 17.84 8.61 -26.12
C THR A 554 18.55 8.63 -27.47
N ASP A 555 17.85 8.22 -28.53
CA ASP A 555 18.32 8.20 -29.91
C ASP A 555 19.66 7.46 -30.09
N VAL A 556 19.74 6.25 -29.53
CA VAL A 556 20.95 5.42 -29.59
C VAL A 556 21.06 4.74 -30.94
N THR A 557 22.22 4.83 -31.58
CA THR A 557 22.56 4.10 -32.81
C THR A 557 23.74 3.17 -32.53
N VAL A 558 23.57 1.87 -32.80
CA VAL A 558 24.63 0.86 -32.67
C VAL A 558 25.02 0.36 -34.04
N GLN A 559 26.31 0.43 -34.37
CA GLN A 559 26.86 0.03 -35.65
C GLN A 559 28.00 -0.96 -35.46
N ILE A 560 28.02 -2.01 -36.28
CA ILE A 560 29.04 -3.06 -36.23
C ILE A 560 29.87 -2.98 -37.50
N TYR A 561 31.20 -2.92 -37.37
CA TYR A 561 32.14 -2.85 -38.48
C TYR A 561 33.13 -4.03 -38.43
N ASN A 562 33.55 -4.52 -39.60
CA ASN A 562 34.65 -5.48 -39.69
C ASN A 562 36.03 -4.79 -39.64
N MET A 563 37.12 -5.56 -39.67
CA MET A 563 38.50 -5.04 -39.60
C MET A 563 38.89 -4.13 -40.78
N LEU A 564 38.18 -4.19 -41.90
CA LEU A 564 38.40 -3.33 -43.07
C LEU A 564 37.58 -2.02 -42.98
N GLY A 565 36.81 -1.82 -41.91
CA GLY A 565 35.92 -0.68 -41.74
C GLY A 565 34.61 -0.78 -42.51
N GLN A 566 34.26 -1.96 -43.05
CA GLN A 566 32.98 -2.16 -43.72
C GLN A 566 31.87 -2.34 -42.68
N LEU A 567 30.75 -1.62 -42.85
CA LEU A 567 29.55 -1.71 -42.01
C LEU A 567 28.85 -3.05 -42.23
N ILE A 568 28.65 -3.80 -41.14
CA ILE A 568 27.98 -5.11 -41.11
C ILE A 568 26.52 -4.97 -40.68
N SER A 569 26.25 -4.16 -39.65
CA SER A 569 24.90 -3.88 -39.14
C SER A 569 24.80 -2.47 -38.57
N SER A 570 23.60 -1.89 -38.59
CA SER A 570 23.28 -0.58 -38.03
C SER A 570 21.84 -0.57 -37.52
N GLU A 571 21.67 -0.46 -36.21
CA GLU A 571 20.35 -0.38 -35.57
C GLU A 571 20.18 0.91 -34.79
N LYS A 572 18.94 1.41 -34.75
CA LYS A 572 18.57 2.63 -34.03
C LYS A 572 17.48 2.33 -33.01
N TYR A 573 17.66 2.85 -31.80
CA TYR A 573 16.75 2.74 -30.67
C TYR A 573 16.31 4.14 -30.25
N ALA A 574 15.01 4.32 -29.99
CA ALA A 574 14.49 5.60 -29.50
C ALA A 574 15.00 5.91 -28.08
N SER A 575 15.12 4.88 -27.24
CA SER A 575 15.71 4.94 -25.90
C SER A 575 16.28 3.56 -25.54
N ALA A 576 17.44 3.50 -24.89
CA ALA A 576 17.97 2.25 -24.35
C ALA A 576 18.96 2.44 -23.19
N LYS A 577 18.79 1.65 -22.12
CA LYS A 577 19.82 1.38 -21.08
C LYS A 577 20.66 0.13 -21.37
N THR A 578 20.07 -0.88 -22.00
CA THR A 578 20.74 -2.15 -22.35
C THR A 578 20.33 -2.57 -23.75
N ILE A 579 21.29 -3.01 -24.56
CA ILE A 579 21.07 -3.42 -25.95
C ILE A 579 21.73 -4.78 -26.18
N THR A 580 21.01 -5.72 -26.77
CA THR A 580 21.55 -7.02 -27.19
C THR A 580 21.62 -7.07 -28.70
N GLN A 581 22.78 -7.44 -29.25
CA GLN A 581 23.03 -7.51 -30.69
C GLN A 581 23.76 -8.80 -31.07
N GLU A 582 23.63 -9.17 -32.34
CA GLU A 582 24.33 -10.30 -32.95
C GLU A 582 25.30 -9.82 -34.04
N ILE A 583 26.49 -10.41 -34.07
CA ILE A 583 27.43 -10.28 -35.19
C ILE A 583 27.14 -11.41 -36.18
N ASP A 584 26.27 -11.19 -37.16
CA ASP A 584 25.98 -12.15 -38.24
C ASP A 584 27.08 -12.11 -39.33
N ALA A 585 28.29 -12.52 -38.96
CA ALA A 585 29.44 -12.62 -39.84
C ALA A 585 30.42 -13.71 -39.37
N SER A 586 31.45 -14.00 -40.17
CA SER A 586 32.46 -15.02 -39.86
C SER A 586 33.25 -14.71 -38.57
N THR A 587 33.95 -15.69 -38.02
CA THR A 587 34.80 -15.51 -36.84
C THR A 587 35.91 -14.49 -37.13
N GLY A 588 36.22 -13.61 -36.17
CA GLY A 588 37.12 -12.47 -36.41
C GLY A 588 36.97 -11.31 -35.41
N ILE A 589 37.70 -10.22 -35.67
CA ILE A 589 37.65 -9.00 -34.86
C ILE A 589 36.67 -8.00 -35.50
N TYR A 590 35.84 -7.39 -34.65
CA TYR A 590 34.85 -6.39 -35.04
C TYR A 590 34.94 -5.15 -34.15
N PHE A 591 34.39 -4.05 -34.64
CA PHE A 591 34.26 -2.80 -33.90
C PHE A 591 32.79 -2.44 -33.77
N VAL A 592 32.32 -2.31 -32.53
CA VAL A 592 30.96 -1.88 -32.21
C VAL A 592 31.00 -0.42 -31.83
N LYS A 593 30.48 0.45 -32.69
CA LYS A 593 30.33 1.87 -32.44
C LYS A 593 28.94 2.16 -31.91
N VAL A 594 28.86 2.79 -30.75
CA VAL A 594 27.62 3.28 -30.14
C VAL A 594 27.62 4.80 -30.22
N ASN A 595 26.52 5.39 -30.67
CA ASN A 595 26.34 6.84 -30.79
C ASN A 595 25.01 7.24 -30.13
N THR A 596 24.98 8.29 -29.33
CA THR A 596 23.73 8.87 -28.78
C THR A 596 23.50 10.27 -29.34
N ALA A 597 22.31 10.83 -29.14
CA ALA A 597 22.00 12.17 -29.63
C ALA A 597 22.75 13.30 -28.91
N LYS A 598 23.10 13.12 -27.62
CA LYS A 598 23.64 14.20 -26.77
C LYS A 598 25.03 13.97 -26.21
N GLU A 599 25.48 12.72 -26.08
CA GLU A 599 26.68 12.34 -25.33
C GLU A 599 27.78 11.73 -26.22
N GLY A 600 27.61 11.80 -27.54
CA GLY A 600 28.60 11.45 -28.55
C GLY A 600 28.70 9.96 -28.84
N SER A 601 29.91 9.49 -29.17
CA SER A 601 30.14 8.12 -29.62
C SER A 601 31.29 7.42 -28.90
N ASN A 602 31.15 6.11 -28.69
CA ASN A 602 32.21 5.26 -28.19
C ASN A 602 32.32 3.98 -29.04
N THR A 603 33.54 3.47 -29.23
CA THR A 603 33.81 2.32 -30.10
C THR A 603 34.52 1.22 -29.31
N PHE A 604 33.91 0.03 -29.29
CA PHE A 604 34.41 -1.14 -28.60
C PHE A 604 34.99 -2.13 -29.59
N ARG A 605 36.17 -2.70 -29.28
CA ARG A 605 36.70 -3.85 -30.00
C ARG A 605 36.12 -5.14 -29.41
N ILE A 606 35.53 -5.99 -30.24
CA ILE A 606 34.98 -7.30 -29.85
C ILE A 606 35.57 -8.42 -30.72
N ILE A 607 35.77 -9.60 -30.13
CA ILE A 607 36.29 -10.80 -30.81
C ILE A 607 35.16 -11.83 -30.90
N LYS A 608 34.76 -12.23 -32.12
CA LYS A 608 33.85 -13.37 -32.37
C LYS A 608 34.67 -14.65 -32.60
N GLN A 609 34.42 -15.69 -31.81
CA GLN A 609 35.12 -16.98 -31.89
C GLN A 609 34.35 -18.04 -32.65
#